data_AF-A0A512L9B0-F1
#
_entry.id   AF-A0A512L9B0-F1
#
_cell.length_a   1.000
_cell.length_b   1.000
_cell.length_c   1.000
_cell.angle_alpha   90.00
_cell.angle_beta   90.00
_cell.angle_gamma   90.00
#
_symmetry.space_group_name_H-M   'P 1'
#
loop_
_entity.id
_entity.type
_entity.pdbx_description
1 polymer ?
#
loop_
_entity_poly.entity_id
_entity_poly.type
_entity_poly.pdbx_seq_one_letter_code
_entity_poly.pdbx_strand_id
1 'polypeptide(L)' 'MVAYKDELGFGIAHEPEKFIADLAAFEPAWRAALWALALMPPHTYREFLGKGLPMRLVGQDTCRTIVAKP' A
#
# COMPACT_ATOMS: atom_id res chain seq x y z
N MET A 1 -3.98 2.66 5.60
CA MET A 1 -2.98 3.64 5.11
C MET A 1 -1.60 3.08 5.40
N VAL A 2 -0.58 3.40 4.60
CA VAL A 2 0.79 2.87 4.74
C VAL A 2 1.74 4.05 4.86
N ALA A 3 2.66 4.01 5.83
CA ALA A 3 3.71 5.01 6.08
C ALA A 3 3.25 6.43 6.50
N TYR A 4 2.21 7.00 5.88
CA TYR A 4 1.68 8.31 6.21
C TYR A 4 0.66 8.22 7.35
N LYS A 5 0.77 9.07 8.38
CA LYS A 5 -0.11 9.05 9.56
C LYS A 5 -1.01 10.30 9.66
N ASP A 6 -0.43 11.49 9.48
CA ASP A 6 -1.09 12.81 9.42
C ASP A 6 -2.38 12.94 10.27
N GLU A 7 -3.50 13.35 9.68
CA GLU A 7 -4.79 13.54 10.36
C GLU A 7 -5.32 12.28 11.05
N LEU A 8 -4.89 11.09 10.62
CA LEU A 8 -5.26 9.81 11.25
C LEU A 8 -4.32 9.41 12.39
N GLY A 9 -3.30 10.20 12.70
CA GLY A 9 -2.27 9.87 13.70
C GLY A 9 -2.84 9.52 15.08
N PHE A 10 -3.86 10.26 15.53
CA PHE A 10 -4.55 9.97 16.80
C PHE A 10 -5.25 8.60 16.80
N GLY A 11 -5.97 8.28 15.72
CA GLY A 11 -6.63 6.98 15.58
C GLY A 11 -5.64 5.82 15.50
N ILE A 12 -4.55 6.01 14.75
CA ILE A 12 -3.47 5.02 14.63
C ILE A 12 -2.79 4.78 15.99
N ALA A 13 -2.68 5.79 16.86
CA ALA A 13 -2.12 5.61 18.19
C ALA A 13 -3.01 4.75 19.11
N HIS A 14 -4.33 4.74 18.87
CA HIS A 14 -5.28 3.94 19.64
C HIS A 14 -5.38 2.50 19.14
N GLU A 15 -5.26 2.27 17.83
CA GLU A 15 -5.34 0.93 17.21
C GLU A 15 -4.17 0.73 16.21
N PRO A 16 -2.93 0.63 16.70
CA PRO A 16 -1.74 0.57 15.84
C PRO A 16 -1.69 -0.66 14.94
N GLU A 17 -2.32 -1.77 15.35
CA GLU A 17 -2.37 -3.03 14.60
C GLU A 17 -3.19 -2.95 13.31
N LYS A 18 -4.05 -1.94 13.16
CA LYS A 18 -4.83 -1.70 11.93
C LYS A 18 -4.08 -0.85 10.92
N PHE A 19 -2.84 -0.46 11.21
CA PHE A 19 -2.00 0.39 10.37
C PHE A 19 -0.71 -0.33 9.96
N ILE A 20 -0.33 -0.19 8.69
CA ILE A 20 0.96 -0.69 8.20
C ILE A 20 1.98 0.45 8.33
N ALA A 21 2.95 0.26 9.24
CA ALA A 21 3.83 1.33 9.72
C ALA A 21 4.63 2.03 8.62
N ASP A 22 5.10 1.29 7.62
CA ASP A 22 5.98 1.78 6.55
C ASP A 22 5.86 0.92 5.28
N LEU A 23 6.58 1.31 4.21
CA LEU A 23 6.59 0.58 2.95
C LEU A 23 7.30 -0.78 3.03
N ALA A 24 8.22 -0.98 3.98
CA ALA A 24 8.90 -2.25 4.16
C ALA A 24 7.95 -3.30 4.78
N ALA A 25 7.07 -2.87 5.70
CA ALA A 25 6.02 -3.70 6.28
C ALA A 25 4.86 -3.96 5.30
N PHE A 26 4.69 -3.13 4.27
CA PHE A 26 3.66 -3.32 3.26
C PHE A 26 3.89 -4.55 2.39
N GLU A 27 5.12 -4.81 1.95
CA GLU A 27 5.42 -5.95 1.10
C GLU A 27 5.02 -7.32 1.70
N PRO A 28 5.43 -7.67 2.94
CA PRO A 28 5.00 -8.93 3.54
C PRO A 28 3.48 -8.97 3.77
N ALA A 29 2.86 -7.85 4.17
CA ALA A 29 1.40 -7.77 4.31
C ALA A 29 0.67 -8.01 2.98
N TRP A 30 1.17 -7.44 1.88
CA TRP A 30 0.63 -7.64 0.54
C TRP A 30 0.77 -9.09 0.08
N ARG A 31 1.93 -9.71 0.33
CA ARG A 31 2.18 -11.11 -0.03
C ARG A 31 1.31 -12.07 0.77
N ALA A 32 1.03 -11.76 2.03
CA ALA A 32 0.20 -12.58 2.91
C ALA A 32 -1.30 -12.41 2.67
N ALA A 33 -1.73 -11.30 2.08
CA ALA A 33 -3.15 -11.05 1.82
C ALA A 33 -3.71 -11.98 0.73
N LEU A 34 -4.87 -12.58 1.00
CA LEU A 34 -5.62 -13.39 0.02
C LEU A 34 -6.25 -12.50 -1.06
N TRP A 35 -6.91 -11.42 -0.64
CA TRP A 35 -7.53 -10.44 -1.52
C TRP A 35 -7.25 -9.05 -0.99
N ALA A 36 -6.64 -8.20 -1.82
CA ALA A 36 -6.32 -6.84 -1.45
C ALA A 36 -6.34 -5.91 -2.65
N LEU A 37 -6.67 -4.65 -2.37
CA LEU A 37 -6.48 -3.51 -3.25
C LEU A 37 -5.52 -2.53 -2.58
N ALA A 38 -4.67 -1.89 -3.38
CA ALA A 38 -3.83 -0.79 -2.91
C ALA A 38 -3.98 0.41 -3.84
N LEU A 39 -4.10 1.58 -3.22
CA LEU A 39 -4.06 2.89 -3.86
C LEU A 39 -2.75 3.56 -3.46
N MET A 40 -1.95 3.98 -4.44
CA MET A 40 -0.65 4.60 -4.19
C MET A 40 -0.30 5.60 -5.30
N PRO A 41 0.65 6.53 -5.07
CA PRO A 41 1.21 7.35 -6.13
C PRO A 41 1.91 6.50 -7.22
N PRO A 42 1.96 6.96 -8.48
CA PRO A 42 2.61 6.23 -9.57
C PRO A 42 4.09 5.89 -9.33
N HIS A 43 4.82 6.73 -8.58
CA HIS A 43 6.23 6.45 -8.27
C HIS A 43 6.39 5.26 -7.34
N THR A 44 5.54 5.13 -6.31
CA THR A 44 5.54 4.00 -5.37
C THR A 44 5.21 2.69 -6.09
N TYR A 45 4.26 2.72 -7.01
CA TYR A 45 3.94 1.56 -7.85
C TYR A 45 5.15 1.09 -8.67
N ARG A 46 5.86 2.02 -9.32
CA ARG A 46 7.09 1.69 -10.07
C ARG A 46 8.19 1.10 -9.19
N GLU A 47 8.33 1.60 -7.96
CA GLU A 47 9.28 1.06 -7.00
C GLU A 47 8.95 -0.40 -6.64
N PHE A 48 7.68 -0.70 -6.37
CA PHE A 48 7.25 -2.07 -6.05
C PHE A 48 7.37 -3.03 -7.23
N LEU A 49 7.10 -2.57 -8.46
CA LEU A 49 7.37 -3.36 -9.66
C LEU A 49 8.87 -3.66 -9.81
N GLY A 50 9.74 -2.68 -9.56
CA GLY A 50 11.20 -2.89 -9.56
C GLY A 50 11.69 -3.90 -8.52
N LYS A 51 10.95 -4.04 -7.40
CA LYS A 51 11.17 -5.05 -6.36
C LYS A 51 10.54 -6.42 -6.68
N GLY A 52 9.86 -6.58 -7.81
CA GLY A 52 9.22 -7.82 -8.20
C GLY A 52 8.01 -8.18 -7.33
N LEU A 53 7.33 -7.20 -6.75
CA LEU A 53 6.11 -7.42 -5.97
C LEU A 53 4.92 -7.66 -6.93
N PRO A 54 4.30 -8.86 -6.94
CA PRO A 54 3.20 -9.17 -7.87
C PRO A 54 2.00 -8.26 -7.63
N MET A 55 1.63 -7.49 -8.66
CA MET A 55 0.53 -6.53 -8.65
C MET A 55 -0.17 -6.51 -10.01
N ARG A 56 -1.50 -6.56 -9.99
CA ARG A 56 -2.32 -6.40 -11.20
C ARG A 56 -2.87 -4.98 -11.26
N LEU A 57 -2.54 -4.24 -12.30
CA LEU A 57 -3.07 -2.89 -12.51
C LEU A 57 -4.59 -2.94 -12.70
N VAL A 58 -5.32 -2.13 -11.95
CA VAL A 58 -6.78 -1.98 -12.05
C VAL A 58 -7.14 -0.66 -12.71
N GLY A 59 -6.42 0.42 -12.37
CA GLY A 59 -6.62 1.74 -12.94
C GLY A 59 -5.47 2.68 -12.58
N GLN A 60 -5.25 3.69 -13.42
CA GLN A 60 -4.22 4.69 -13.20
C GLN A 60 -4.67 6.04 -13.76
N ASP A 61 -4.36 7.09 -13.02
CA ASP A 61 -4.44 8.48 -13.46
C ASP A 61 -3.09 9.19 -13.22
N THR A 62 -3.06 10.51 -13.38
CA THR A 62 -1.83 11.31 -13.23
C THR A 62 -1.29 11.32 -11.79
N CYS A 63 -2.13 11.11 -10.78
CA CYS A 63 -1.81 11.24 -9.37
C CYS A 63 -1.83 9.91 -8.61
N ARG A 64 -2.51 8.88 -9.14
CA ARG A 64 -2.83 7.65 -8.41
C ARG A 64 -2.77 6.42 -9.30
N THR A 65 -2.38 5.31 -8.70
CA THR A 65 -2.41 3.98 -9.28
C THR A 65 -3.14 3.04 -8.33
N ILE A 66 -4.10 2.29 -8.86
CA ILE A 66 -4.86 1.26 -8.15
C ILE A 66 -4.42 -0.10 -8.66
N VAL A 67 -4.04 -0.98 -7.74
CA VAL A 67 -3.65 -2.35 -8.05
C VAL A 67 -4.41 -3.34 -7.20
N ALA A 68 -4.62 -4.53 -7.74
CA ALA A 68 -5.15 -5.68 -7.04
C ALA A 68 -4.05 -6.71 -6.83
N LYS A 69 -4.16 -7.44 -5.71
CA LYS A 69 -3.38 -8.66 -5.51
C LYS A 69 -3.76 -9.65 -6.63
N PRO A 70 -2.79 -10.21 -7.39
CA PRO A 70 -3.07 -11.22 -8.39
C PRO A 70 -3.59 -12.50 -7.75
#